data_AF-A0A6N3HNM5-F1
#
_entry.id   AF-A0A6N3HNM5-F1
#
_cell.length_a   1.000
_cell.length_b   1.000
_cell.length_c   1.000
_cell.angle_alpha   90.00
_cell.angle_beta   90.00
_cell.angle_gamma   90.00
#
_symmetry.space_group_name_H-M   'P 1'
#
loop_
_entity.id
_entity.type
_entity.pdbx_description
1 polymer ?
#
loop_
_entity_poly.entity_id
_entity_poly.type
_entity_poly.pdbx_seq_one_letter_code
_entity_poly.pdbx_strand_id
1 'polypeptide(L)'
;MKTRHLLNILLLALYTSSCNKEDTPLIKTETVKIFLLSETNRIQNEDIENHEYILAKEENQVDFQEINISAIEGFHYEKGYEYELLVEKKTLVNTNFDNNQTKYKLIELISKNKVDFKYLIITKENPFILHSAGGRFEIPLQCIKEKYINNKLSEK
;
A
#
# COMPACT_ATOMS: atom_id res chain seq x y z
N MET A 1 -9.66 -79.44 18.01
CA MET A 1 -8.91 -78.81 16.90
C MET A 1 -9.87 -77.85 16.17
N LYS A 2 -9.99 -76.60 16.63
CA LYS A 2 -9.45 -75.37 15.99
C LYS A 2 -9.62 -75.31 14.47
N THR A 3 -10.82 -74.93 14.03
CA THR A 3 -11.08 -74.35 12.70
C THR A 3 -10.53 -72.92 12.69
N ARG A 4 -9.51 -72.67 11.87
CA ARG A 4 -8.83 -71.39 11.75
C ARG A 4 -8.74 -71.00 10.28
N HIS A 5 -9.26 -69.81 10.00
CA HIS A 5 -8.84 -68.89 8.94
C HIS A 5 -8.83 -69.41 7.50
N LEU A 6 -9.91 -69.16 6.75
CA LEU A 6 -9.80 -68.58 5.41
C LEU A 6 -10.84 -67.47 5.27
N LEU A 7 -10.39 -66.32 5.74
CA LEU A 7 -11.03 -65.02 5.85
C LEU A 7 -11.06 -64.37 4.47
N ASN A 8 -12.23 -63.90 4.05
CA ASN A 8 -12.48 -62.77 3.15
C ASN A 8 -11.45 -62.50 2.04
N ILE A 9 -11.63 -63.16 0.89
CA ILE A 9 -11.23 -62.58 -0.40
C ILE A 9 -12.37 -61.62 -0.81
N LEU A 10 -12.48 -60.50 -0.10
CA LEU A 10 -13.20 -59.32 -0.58
C LEU A 10 -12.12 -58.27 -0.89
N LEU A 11 -11.37 -58.55 -1.95
CA LEU A 11 -10.46 -57.60 -2.58
C LEU A 11 -11.31 -56.65 -3.43
N LEU A 12 -12.18 -55.87 -2.77
CA LEU A 12 -12.97 -54.84 -3.44
C LEU A 12 -12.11 -53.58 -3.49
N ALA A 13 -11.61 -53.32 -4.69
CA ALA A 13 -10.94 -52.13 -5.17
C ALA A 13 -10.99 -50.94 -4.21
N LEU A 14 -9.85 -50.67 -3.57
CA LEU A 14 -9.53 -49.33 -3.11
C LEU A 14 -9.48 -48.44 -4.36
N TYR A 15 -10.62 -47.83 -4.69
CA TYR A 15 -10.66 -46.62 -5.48
C TYR A 15 -9.96 -45.54 -4.65
N THR A 16 -8.63 -45.50 -4.70
CA THR A 16 -7.90 -44.29 -4.35
C THR A 16 -8.16 -43.32 -5.48
N SER A 17 -9.23 -42.55 -5.37
CA SER A 17 -9.23 -41.23 -5.96
C SER A 17 -8.10 -40.48 -5.25
N SER A 18 -6.91 -40.50 -5.87
CA SER A 18 -5.90 -39.49 -5.61
C SER A 18 -6.56 -38.19 -6.02
N CYS A 19 -7.26 -37.56 -5.09
CA CYS A 19 -7.63 -36.17 -5.18
C CYS A 19 -6.29 -35.45 -5.18
N ASN A 20 -5.71 -35.27 -6.38
CA ASN A 20 -4.70 -34.26 -6.59
C ASN A 20 -5.39 -32.99 -6.13
N LYS A 21 -5.01 -32.52 -4.94
CA LYS A 21 -5.27 -31.14 -4.57
C LYS A 21 -4.44 -30.37 -5.58
N GLU A 22 -5.04 -30.06 -6.72
CA GLU A 22 -4.54 -28.97 -7.54
C GLU A 22 -4.51 -27.79 -6.58
N ASP A 23 -3.30 -27.41 -6.16
CA ASP A 23 -3.01 -26.20 -5.41
C ASP A 23 -3.38 -25.03 -6.32
N THR A 24 -4.68 -24.85 -6.52
CA THR A 24 -5.24 -23.74 -7.25
C THR A 24 -5.00 -22.54 -6.36
N PRO A 25 -4.20 -21.55 -6.80
CA PRO A 25 -3.88 -20.43 -5.95
C PRO A 25 -5.19 -19.72 -5.57
N LEU A 26 -5.41 -19.55 -4.28
CA LEU A 26 -6.64 -18.97 -3.78
C LEU A 26 -6.62 -17.48 -4.11
N ILE A 27 -7.45 -17.06 -5.07
CA ILE A 27 -7.65 -15.65 -5.40
C ILE A 27 -8.78 -15.12 -4.52
N LYS A 28 -8.43 -14.26 -3.56
CA LYS A 28 -9.42 -13.50 -2.79
C LYS A 28 -9.70 -12.18 -3.51
N THR A 29 -10.97 -11.92 -3.82
CA THR A 29 -11.40 -10.64 -4.41
C THR A 29 -12.31 -9.92 -3.42
N GLU A 30 -12.05 -8.65 -3.17
CA GLU A 30 -12.87 -7.81 -2.30
C GLU A 30 -12.92 -6.36 -2.80
N THR A 31 -14.00 -5.66 -2.50
CA THR A 31 -14.12 -4.22 -2.76
C THR A 31 -13.67 -3.46 -1.53
N VAL A 32 -12.69 -2.58 -1.69
CA VAL A 32 -12.13 -1.79 -0.60
C VAL A 32 -12.03 -0.33 -1.00
N LYS A 33 -12.18 0.54 0.00
CA LYS A 33 -11.87 1.95 -0.13
C LYS A 33 -10.41 2.20 0.25
N ILE A 34 -9.69 2.95 -0.57
CA ILE A 34 -8.29 3.31 -0.34
C ILE A 34 -8.11 4.82 -0.35
N PHE A 35 -7.28 5.31 0.56
CA PHE A 35 -6.87 6.71 0.67
C PHE A 35 -5.42 6.85 0.20
N LEU A 36 -5.17 7.68 -0.81
CA LEU A 36 -3.83 7.94 -1.34
C LEU A 36 -3.34 9.33 -0.94
N LEU A 37 -2.10 9.43 -0.47
CA LEU A 37 -1.48 10.71 -0.09
C LEU A 37 -0.97 11.50 -1.31
N SER A 38 -0.80 12.82 -1.15
CA SER A 38 -0.36 13.75 -2.21
C SER A 38 1.13 13.70 -2.56
N GLU A 39 1.91 12.96 -1.78
CA GLU A 39 3.35 12.79 -1.94
C GLU A 39 3.66 11.33 -2.31
N THR A 40 4.61 11.16 -3.22
CA THR A 40 5.14 9.85 -3.64
C THR A 40 6.53 9.68 -3.06
N ASN A 41 6.84 8.51 -2.52
CA ASN A 41 8.21 8.15 -2.18
C ASN A 41 8.86 7.58 -3.46
N ARG A 42 9.91 8.23 -3.95
CA ARG A 42 10.75 7.65 -5.02
C ARG A 42 11.85 6.84 -4.36
N ILE A 43 11.91 5.55 -4.62
CA ILE A 43 13.11 4.77 -4.36
C ILE A 43 13.94 4.84 -5.65
N GLN A 44 15.03 5.62 -5.63
CA GLN A 44 16.01 5.59 -6.72
C GLN A 44 16.93 4.40 -6.48
N ASN A 45 16.78 3.34 -7.26
CA ASN A 45 17.76 2.27 -7.37
C ASN A 45 18.30 2.29 -8.80
N GLU A 46 19.63 2.37 -8.96
CA GLU A 46 20.29 2.56 -10.27
C GLU A 46 20.03 1.43 -11.28
N ASP A 47 19.60 0.25 -10.82
CA ASP A 47 19.44 -0.98 -11.63
C ASP A 47 18.00 -1.49 -11.77
N ILE A 48 17.01 -0.85 -11.14
CA ILE A 48 15.61 -1.31 -11.15
C ILE A 48 14.76 -0.27 -11.86
N GLU A 49 13.87 -0.71 -12.74
CA GLU A 49 12.80 0.11 -13.34
C GLU A 49 12.25 1.09 -12.29
N ASN A 50 12.25 2.40 -12.61
CA ASN A 50 11.83 3.45 -11.68
C ASN A 50 10.34 3.29 -11.37
N HIS A 51 10.02 2.51 -10.34
CA HIS A 51 8.67 2.35 -9.83
C HIS A 51 8.37 3.49 -8.87
N GLU A 52 7.35 4.29 -9.17
CA GLU A 52 6.85 5.30 -8.24
C GLU A 52 5.88 4.64 -7.25
N TYR A 53 6.18 4.79 -5.96
CA TYR A 53 5.36 4.29 -4.87
C TYR A 53 4.60 5.44 -4.20
N ILE A 54 3.40 5.11 -3.73
CA ILE A 54 2.52 6.04 -3.02
C ILE A 54 2.12 5.45 -1.68
N LEU A 55 2.06 6.31 -0.66
CA LEU A 55 1.50 5.94 0.63
C LEU A 55 -0.03 5.86 0.49
N ALA A 56 -0.55 4.65 0.70
CA ALA A 56 -1.96 4.34 0.65
C ALA A 56 -2.42 3.73 1.97
N LYS A 57 -3.67 3.98 2.35
CA LYS A 57 -4.30 3.35 3.50
C LYS A 57 -5.65 2.79 3.09
N GLU A 58 -5.87 1.50 3.31
CA GLU A 58 -7.20 0.92 3.16
C GLU A 58 -8.06 1.34 4.36
N GLU A 59 -9.36 1.56 4.18
CA GLU A 59 -10.27 2.03 5.24
C GLU A 59 -10.25 1.16 6.50
N ASN A 60 -9.99 -0.14 6.34
CA ASN A 60 -9.91 -1.12 7.42
C ASN A 60 -8.50 -1.27 8.04
N GLN A 61 -7.53 -0.46 7.62
CA GLN A 61 -6.16 -0.48 8.11
C GLN A 61 -5.82 0.79 8.90
N VAL A 62 -4.95 0.62 9.90
CA VAL A 62 -4.49 1.74 10.74
C VAL A 62 -3.35 2.49 10.04
N ASP A 63 -2.40 1.75 9.49
CA ASP A 63 -1.15 2.29 8.96
C ASP A 63 -1.20 2.46 7.44
N PHE A 64 -0.45 3.45 6.96
CA PHE A 64 -0.18 3.61 5.53
C PHE A 64 0.83 2.58 5.06
N GLN A 65 0.64 2.10 3.84
CA GLN A 65 1.50 1.15 3.15
C GLN A 65 1.96 1.74 1.82
N GLU A 66 3.16 1.39 1.39
CA GLU A 66 3.63 1.77 0.06
C GLU A 66 3.04 0.82 -0.98
N ILE A 67 2.28 1.38 -1.91
CA ILE A 67 1.78 0.65 -3.08
C ILE A 67 2.42 1.23 -4.33
N ASN A 68 2.76 0.35 -5.27
CA ASN A 68 3.21 0.77 -6.60
C ASN A 68 2.04 1.45 -7.31
N ILE A 69 2.22 2.70 -7.77
CA ILE A 69 1.16 3.48 -8.41
C ILE A 69 0.62 2.77 -9.66
N SER A 70 1.50 2.13 -10.43
CA SER A 70 1.13 1.36 -11.63
C SER A 70 0.34 0.09 -11.31
N ALA A 71 0.21 -0.30 -10.04
CA ALA A 71 -0.58 -1.46 -9.62
C ALA A 71 -2.08 -1.18 -9.52
N ILE A 72 -2.53 0.06 -9.70
CA ILE A 72 -3.95 0.43 -9.74
C ILE A 72 -4.40 0.57 -11.20
N GLU A 73 -4.94 -0.51 -11.77
CA GLU A 73 -5.48 -0.52 -13.13
C GLU A 73 -6.59 0.53 -13.28
N GLY A 74 -6.50 1.35 -14.32
CA GLY A 74 -7.51 2.37 -14.64
C GLY A 74 -7.38 3.68 -13.85
N PHE A 75 -6.35 3.84 -13.02
CA PHE A 75 -6.09 5.06 -12.28
C PHE A 75 -4.80 5.75 -12.76
N HIS A 76 -4.85 7.06 -12.91
CA HIS A 76 -3.67 7.90 -13.17
C HIS A 76 -3.47 8.85 -11.99
N TYR A 77 -2.36 8.67 -11.29
CA TYR A 77 -2.01 9.51 -10.16
C TYR A 77 -1.42 10.85 -10.61
N GLU A 78 -1.82 11.94 -9.96
CA GLU A 78 -1.22 13.26 -10.15
C GLU A 78 -0.63 13.76 -8.82
N LYS A 79 0.65 14.15 -8.84
CA LYS A 79 1.34 14.67 -7.67
C LYS A 79 0.67 15.93 -7.11
N GLY A 80 0.62 16.03 -5.78
CA GLY A 80 -0.02 17.15 -5.10
C GLY A 80 -1.54 16.99 -4.96
N TYR A 81 -2.08 15.79 -5.14
CA TYR A 81 -3.48 15.47 -4.88
C TYR A 81 -3.61 14.29 -3.93
N GLU A 82 -4.53 14.42 -2.97
CA GLU A 82 -5.00 13.28 -2.18
C GLU A 82 -6.25 12.69 -2.81
N TYR A 83 -6.36 11.36 -2.77
CA TYR A 83 -7.45 10.63 -3.41
C TYR A 83 -8.15 9.71 -2.42
N GLU A 84 -9.45 9.58 -2.59
CA GLU A 84 -10.24 8.47 -2.05
C GLU A 84 -10.77 7.69 -3.24
N LEU A 85 -10.46 6.39 -3.30
CA LEU A 85 -10.83 5.52 -4.41
C LEU A 85 -11.60 4.31 -3.87
N LEU A 86 -12.61 3.89 -4.62
CA LEU A 86 -13.19 2.56 -4.48
C LEU A 86 -12.50 1.64 -5.50
N VAL A 87 -11.92 0.54 -5.02
CA VAL A 87 -11.16 -0.38 -5.87
C VAL A 87 -11.59 -1.82 -5.64
N GLU A 88 -11.49 -2.62 -6.70
CA GLU A 88 -11.46 -4.08 -6.61
C GLU A 88 -10.04 -4.51 -6.26
N LYS A 89 -9.86 -5.11 -5.10
CA LYS A 89 -8.60 -5.70 -4.64
C LYS A 89 -8.61 -7.19 -4.93
N LYS A 90 -7.58 -7.66 -5.64
CA LYS A 90 -7.31 -9.08 -5.86
C LYS A 90 -6.01 -9.46 -5.17
N THR A 91 -6.11 -10.37 -4.22
CA THR A 91 -4.96 -10.93 -3.52
C THR A 91 -4.76 -12.37 -3.95
N LEU A 92 -3.62 -12.64 -4.59
CA LEU A 92 -3.18 -13.99 -4.88
C LEU A 92 -2.51 -14.56 -3.64
N VAL A 93 -3.18 -15.50 -2.96
CA VAL A 93 -2.60 -16.21 -1.81
C VAL A 93 -1.87 -17.44 -2.35
N ASN A 94 -0.55 -17.37 -2.40
CA ASN A 94 0.27 -18.53 -2.68
C ASN A 94 0.55 -19.26 -1.37
N THR A 95 -0.05 -20.44 -1.17
CA THR A 95 0.15 -21.23 0.06
C THR A 95 1.59 -21.71 0.25
N ASN A 96 2.39 -21.72 -0.82
CA ASN A 96 3.76 -22.25 -0.82
C ASN A 96 4.84 -21.18 -0.63
N PHE A 97 4.51 -19.90 -0.81
CA PHE A 97 5.48 -18.79 -0.71
C PHE A 97 4.80 -17.56 -0.08
N ASP A 98 5.46 -16.91 0.88
CA ASP A 98 5.01 -15.68 1.57
C ASP A 98 4.97 -14.43 0.66
N ASN A 99 4.75 -14.60 -0.65
CA ASN A 99 4.70 -13.53 -1.64
C ASN A 99 3.28 -13.28 -2.13
N ASN A 100 2.42 -12.74 -1.25
CA ASN A 100 1.08 -12.32 -1.64
C ASN A 100 1.15 -11.19 -2.68
N GLN A 101 0.77 -11.50 -3.93
CA GLN A 101 0.68 -10.48 -4.98
C GLN A 101 -0.69 -9.82 -4.90
N THR A 102 -0.71 -8.52 -4.59
CA THR A 102 -1.93 -7.72 -4.54
C THR A 102 -2.02 -6.86 -5.80
N LYS A 103 -3.19 -6.86 -6.45
CA LYS A 103 -3.51 -5.98 -7.57
C LYS A 103 -4.79 -5.22 -7.30
N TYR A 104 -4.84 -3.98 -7.76
CA TYR A 104 -6.00 -3.11 -7.60
C TYR A 104 -6.55 -2.72 -8.96
N LYS A 105 -7.86 -2.59 -9.06
CA LYS A 105 -8.54 -2.03 -10.22
C LYS A 105 -9.52 -0.96 -9.78
N LEU A 106 -9.43 0.22 -10.37
CA LEU A 106 -10.33 1.32 -10.08
C LEU A 106 -11.77 0.94 -10.42
N ILE A 107 -12.67 1.11 -9.45
CA ILE A 107 -14.12 1.05 -9.66
C ILE A 107 -14.65 2.49 -9.75
N GLU A 108 -14.29 3.33 -8.78
CA GLU A 108 -14.80 4.69 -8.66
C GLU A 108 -13.76 5.63 -8.04
N LEU A 109 -13.69 6.86 -8.57
CA LEU A 109 -12.97 7.97 -7.97
C LEU A 109 -13.93 8.71 -7.03
N ILE A 110 -13.81 8.50 -5.72
CA ILE A 110 -14.70 9.10 -4.71
C ILE A 110 -14.33 10.56 -4.48
N SER A 111 -13.04 10.87 -4.31
CA SER A 111 -12.57 12.25 -4.17
C SER A 111 -11.16 12.44 -4.73
N LYS A 112 -10.90 13.68 -5.20
CA LYS A 112 -9.59 14.18 -5.61
C LYS A 112 -9.42 15.58 -5.05
N ASN A 113 -8.50 15.75 -4.12
CA ASN A 113 -8.32 17.01 -3.42
C ASN A 113 -6.91 17.56 -3.63
N LYS A 114 -6.79 18.81 -4.09
CA LYS A 114 -5.49 19.46 -4.21
C LYS A 114 -4.92 19.68 -2.82
N VAL A 115 -3.67 19.27 -2.61
CA VAL A 115 -2.97 19.47 -1.35
C VAL A 115 -1.79 20.40 -1.57
N ASP A 116 -1.76 21.44 -0.74
CA ASP A 116 -0.65 22.37 -0.66
C ASP A 116 -0.15 22.41 0.79
N PHE A 117 1.16 22.64 0.95
CA PHE A 117 1.77 22.78 2.25
C PHE A 117 2.37 24.17 2.39
N LYS A 118 2.04 24.83 3.50
CA LYS A 118 2.67 26.08 3.89
C LYS A 118 3.58 25.82 5.08
N TYR A 119 4.82 26.26 4.96
CA TYR A 119 5.80 26.16 6.02
C TYR A 119 5.97 27.53 6.65
N LEU A 120 5.54 27.66 7.92
CA LEU A 120 5.74 28.87 8.69
C LEU A 120 7.00 28.72 9.54
N ILE A 121 8.00 29.56 9.25
CA ILE A 121 9.23 29.62 10.03
C ILE A 121 9.07 30.73 11.07
N ILE A 122 9.11 30.35 12.35
CA ILE A 122 9.04 31.27 13.49
C ILE A 122 10.42 31.33 14.12
N THR A 123 10.95 32.53 14.24
CA THR A 123 12.27 32.81 14.81
C THR A 123 12.31 34.21 15.39
N LYS A 124 13.18 34.41 16.39
CA LYS A 124 13.40 35.73 17.03
C LYS A 124 14.21 36.66 16.13
N GLU A 125 15.15 36.11 15.38
CA GLU A 125 16.06 36.84 14.49
C GLU A 125 15.85 36.35 13.05
N ASN A 126 16.05 37.24 12.07
CA ASN A 126 15.88 36.87 10.66
C ASN A 126 16.93 35.83 10.27
N PRO A 127 16.53 34.60 9.89
CA PRO A 127 17.47 33.51 9.68
C PRO A 127 18.21 33.62 8.34
N PHE A 128 17.83 34.59 7.49
CA PHE A 128 18.46 34.85 6.19
C PHE A 128 19.47 36.01 6.22
N ILE A 129 19.67 36.64 7.38
CA ILE A 129 20.69 37.68 7.55
C ILE A 129 21.94 37.04 8.15
N LEU A 130 23.04 37.08 7.40
CA LEU A 130 24.34 36.61 7.86
C LEU A 130 25.10 37.72 8.57
N HIS A 131 25.69 37.42 9.73
CA HIS A 131 26.51 38.38 10.45
C HIS A 131 27.85 38.60 9.73
N SER A 132 28.33 39.85 9.70
CA SER A 132 29.58 40.24 9.02
C SER A 132 30.83 39.55 9.59
N ALA A 133 30.77 39.12 10.85
CA ALA A 133 31.88 38.41 11.52
C ALA A 133 32.09 36.97 11.01
N GLY A 134 31.18 36.42 10.21
CA GLY A 134 31.18 35.01 9.86
C GLY A 134 30.92 34.09 11.06
N GLY A 135 30.85 32.77 10.83
CA GLY A 135 30.67 31.76 11.89
C GLY A 135 29.54 30.75 11.61
N ARG A 136 29.41 29.76 12.50
CA ARG A 136 28.25 28.86 12.53
C ARG A 136 27.13 29.56 13.30
N PHE A 137 25.99 29.77 12.62
CA PHE A 137 24.80 30.35 13.21
C PHE A 137 23.75 29.27 13.42
N GLU A 138 23.48 28.95 14.67
CA GLU A 138 22.37 28.08 15.07
C GLU A 138 21.29 28.97 15.70
N ILE A 139 20.33 29.40 14.89
CA ILE A 139 19.17 30.14 15.37
C ILE A 139 18.08 29.12 15.68
N PRO A 140 17.51 29.10 16.91
CA PRO A 140 16.37 28.25 17.19
C PRO A 140 15.19 28.70 16.31
N LEU A 141 14.84 27.87 15.34
CA LEU A 141 13.70 28.09 14.47
C LEU A 141 12.64 27.01 14.72
N GLN A 142 11.39 27.44 14.81
CA GLN A 142 10.25 26.53 14.80
C GLN A 142 9.67 26.53 13.38
N CYS A 143 9.59 25.36 12.77
CA CYS A 143 8.93 25.17 11.48
C CYS A 143 7.58 24.49 11.69
N ILE A 144 6.50 25.19 11.36
CA ILE A 144 5.15 24.65 11.41
C ILE A 144 4.74 24.28 9.97
N LYS A 145 4.45 22.99 9.73
CA LYS A 145 3.85 22.50 8.48
C LYS A 145 2.34 22.61 8.61
N GLU A 146 1.73 23.50 7.84
CA GLU A 146 0.28 23.61 7.68
C GLU A 146 -0.13 22.91 6.38
N LYS A 147 -1.15 22.05 6.44
CA LYS A 147 -1.72 21.36 5.28
C LYS A 147 -2.98 22.10 4.83
N TYR A 148 -3.07 22.37 3.53
CA TYR A 148 -4.25 22.96 2.90
C TYR A 148 -4.86 21.96 1.93
N ILE A 149 -6.17 21.78 2.00
CA ILE A 149 -6.96 20.94 1.10
C ILE A 149 -7.87 21.86 0.31
N ASN A 150 -7.72 21.90 -1.02
CA ASN A 150 -8.46 22.79 -1.91
C ASN A 150 -8.45 24.26 -1.42
N ASN A 151 -7.25 24.78 -1.10
CA ASN A 151 -7.01 26.12 -0.56
C ASN A 151 -7.61 26.43 0.83
N LYS A 152 -8.14 25.43 1.55
CA LYS A 152 -8.63 25.59 2.92
C LYS A 152 -7.69 24.90 3.90
N LEU A 153 -7.36 25.55 5.00
CA LEU A 153 -6.54 24.96 6.05
C LEU A 153 -7.24 23.68 6.56
N SER A 154 -6.53 22.55 6.50
CA SER A 154 -6.98 21.30 7.08
C SER A 154 -6.91 21.43 8.59
N GLU A 155 -8.05 21.28 9.28
CA GLU A 155 -8.05 21.14 10.73
C GLU A 155 -7.24 19.89 11.12
N LYS A 156 -6.49 20.00 12.22
CA LYS A 156 -5.49 19.01 12.66
C LYS A 156 -6.10 18.03 13.64
#